data_AF-A0A7U7SWF6-F1
#
_entry.id   AF-A0A7U7SWF6-F1
#
_cell.length_a   1.000
_cell.length_b   1.000
_cell.length_c   1.000
_cell.angle_alpha   90.00
_cell.angle_beta   90.00
_cell.angle_gamma   90.00
#
_symmetry.space_group_name_H-M   'P 1'
#
loop_
_entity.id
_entity.type
_entity.pdbx_description
1 polymer ?
#
loop_
_entity_poly.entity_id
_entity_poly.type
_entity_poly.pdbx_seq_one_letter_code
_entity_poly.pdbx_strand_id
1 'polypeptide(L)'
;VTLKNLPILIAVGNGSSAYQDDIVFSSTPGLSKVILENLPSTSSEVKLDHCAIEELVINNLPKVSVVIISYNKITTLEGLENLSAVSKIDAYENLVTEIENLHAFPKLQTLTVDNNHISVLPTSLKTENPVLTTLSAMNQTITLKQKVIVSDLVLDNEVKNFGQITTAKSISNKGTYQNNQIKWLFEDIKSVNAVDYQFSEPVQEATIQGTFSGKVTQPIKASKVPVISADAEMNYPKNETVSEAAFFKDISASVTDDATLTSDFESVVDFAKAGTYEVTLNAVNEDGVKAASVTVLVHIAKSPAPVITADKEITYTKNAEVSITEYLAAIHAKTNDGSPIESDFATAVNWGTAGDYTVTLRSTNEDGVEAIPVEVTVHIAKSPAPVITADKEITYAKNAEVSITEFLAAIHAKTSDGSPIESDFATAVIWSTAGDYTVTLKSTNEDGVEAIPVEVKVHIVEPLAPTVSNVTFDVDDVQTTESLEAGELISEPLSPTKEGYTFIGWYDSKTGGNKWDFTTDKMPAYNIILYAQFSKDTNKAEAAGGDKPSTPSSIKVSPTGQSESGNLENRSNIKLPATGDDNATVLLVGFGLLMLGLFIRLTQKKRAK
;
A
#
# COMPACT_ATOMS: atom_id res chain seq x y z
N VAL A 1 46.42 3.43 69.29
CA VAL A 1 46.65 2.34 70.28
C VAL A 1 45.59 1.27 70.11
N THR A 2 45.95 0.00 70.29
CA THR A 2 45.03 -1.15 70.22
C THR A 2 45.30 -2.07 71.40
N LEU A 3 44.32 -2.23 72.29
CA LEU A 3 44.34 -3.17 73.40
C LEU A 3 43.14 -4.13 73.23
N LYS A 4 43.41 -5.44 73.13
CA LYS A 4 42.36 -6.46 72.94
C LYS A 4 42.61 -7.67 73.82
N ASN A 5 41.54 -8.21 74.41
CA ASN A 5 41.52 -9.52 75.09
C ASN A 5 42.54 -9.66 76.23
N LEU A 6 42.78 -8.60 77.01
CA LEU A 6 43.72 -8.61 78.14
C LEU A 6 42.97 -8.90 79.45
N PRO A 7 43.12 -10.09 80.07
CA PRO A 7 42.39 -10.44 81.30
C PRO A 7 42.92 -9.74 82.56
N ILE A 8 44.11 -9.13 82.48
CA ILE A 8 44.77 -8.33 83.52
C ILE A 8 45.42 -7.14 82.81
N LEU A 9 45.33 -5.93 83.37
CA LEU A 9 45.88 -4.71 82.83
C LEU A 9 46.69 -4.01 83.94
N ILE A 10 48.02 -4.02 83.86
CA ILE A 10 48.83 -3.49 84.98
C ILE A 10 48.61 -1.98 85.11
N ALA A 11 48.88 -1.22 84.04
CA ALA A 11 48.42 0.15 83.81
C ALA A 11 48.75 0.49 82.35
N VAL A 12 47.93 1.30 81.66
CA VAL A 12 48.28 1.82 80.33
C VAL A 12 47.92 3.30 80.21
N GLY A 13 48.94 4.15 80.25
CA GLY A 13 48.73 5.59 80.16
C GLY A 13 50.02 6.40 80.12
N ASN A 14 49.87 7.72 80.20
CA ASN A 14 50.96 8.69 80.14
C ASN A 14 51.06 9.47 81.46
N GLY A 15 52.27 9.66 81.98
CA GLY A 15 52.54 10.36 83.24
C GLY A 15 52.44 9.51 84.51
N SER A 16 52.82 10.11 85.65
CA SER A 16 52.98 9.44 86.96
C SER A 16 51.68 9.29 87.77
N SER A 17 50.53 9.35 87.11
CA SER A 17 49.19 9.36 87.73
C SER A 17 48.28 8.23 87.26
N ALA A 18 48.77 7.31 86.41
CA ALA A 18 48.06 6.08 86.07
C ALA A 18 48.21 5.07 87.21
N TYR A 19 47.10 4.71 87.85
CA TYR A 19 47.04 3.65 88.86
C TYR A 19 46.81 2.28 88.21
N GLN A 20 46.66 1.24 89.03
CA GLN A 20 46.47 -0.12 88.52
C GLN A 20 45.16 -0.24 87.71
N ASP A 21 45.20 -0.95 86.60
CA ASP A 21 44.09 -1.17 85.66
C ASP A 21 43.56 0.11 84.94
N ASP A 22 44.19 1.28 85.12
CA ASP A 22 43.80 2.53 84.45
C ASP A 22 44.12 2.54 82.94
N ILE A 23 43.26 3.25 82.19
CA ILE A 23 43.50 3.67 80.79
C ILE A 23 43.44 5.20 80.72
N VAL A 24 44.60 5.86 80.72
CA VAL A 24 44.72 7.33 80.78
C VAL A 24 45.73 7.84 79.75
N PHE A 25 45.25 8.25 78.59
CA PHE A 25 46.06 8.86 77.53
C PHE A 25 45.90 10.39 77.41
N SER A 26 45.15 11.04 78.31
CA SER A 26 44.91 12.49 78.33
C SER A 26 46.10 13.34 77.86
N SER A 27 45.87 14.23 76.90
CA SER A 27 46.90 15.08 76.26
C SER A 27 48.03 14.34 75.52
N THR A 28 47.86 13.07 75.12
CA THR A 28 48.87 12.33 74.31
C THR A 28 48.74 12.69 72.82
N PRO A 29 49.71 13.37 72.19
CA PRO A 29 49.57 13.85 70.81
C PRO A 29 49.66 12.71 69.79
N GLY A 30 48.92 12.84 68.68
CA GLY A 30 48.99 11.92 67.54
C GLY A 30 48.29 10.58 67.74
N LEU A 31 47.43 10.46 68.76
CA LEU A 31 46.70 9.23 69.08
C LEU A 31 45.42 9.09 68.22
N SER A 32 45.52 9.27 66.90
CA SER A 32 44.35 9.39 66.00
C SER A 32 43.39 8.19 65.98
N LYS A 33 43.86 7.01 66.42
CA LYS A 33 43.05 5.78 66.48
C LYS A 33 43.22 5.07 67.82
N VAL A 34 42.11 4.76 68.50
CA VAL A 34 42.09 4.01 69.77
C VAL A 34 41.08 2.87 69.69
N ILE A 35 41.52 1.65 69.96
CA ILE A 35 40.67 0.46 70.06
C ILE A 35 40.92 -0.22 71.41
N LEU A 36 39.87 -0.39 72.21
CA LEU A 36 39.85 -1.03 73.52
C LEU A 36 38.77 -2.11 73.54
N GLU A 37 39.13 -3.39 73.56
CA GLU A 37 38.15 -4.49 73.47
C GLU A 37 38.42 -5.60 74.49
N ASN A 38 37.35 -6.08 75.16
CA ASN A 38 37.40 -7.22 76.08
C ASN A 38 38.49 -7.06 77.15
N LEU A 39 38.42 -5.96 77.91
CA LEU A 39 39.36 -5.64 79.00
C LEU A 39 38.60 -5.71 80.35
N PRO A 40 38.35 -6.92 80.90
CA PRO A 40 37.50 -7.11 82.09
C PRO A 40 38.12 -6.61 83.40
N SER A 41 39.43 -6.33 83.41
CA SER A 41 40.13 -5.89 84.61
C SER A 41 40.16 -4.36 84.78
N THR A 42 40.03 -3.59 83.68
CA THR A 42 40.15 -2.11 83.62
C THR A 42 39.42 -1.38 84.75
N SER A 43 39.99 -0.27 85.19
CA SER A 43 39.45 0.55 86.30
C SER A 43 38.10 1.19 85.96
N SER A 44 37.58 1.99 86.90
CA SER A 44 36.28 2.66 86.77
C SER A 44 36.24 3.76 85.70
N GLU A 45 37.36 4.15 85.10
CA GLU A 45 37.45 5.31 84.20
C GLU A 45 38.32 5.04 82.96
N VAL A 46 37.93 5.57 81.81
CA VAL A 46 38.74 5.65 80.60
C VAL A 46 38.90 7.13 80.21
N LYS A 47 40.13 7.62 80.13
CA LYS A 47 40.46 9.03 79.84
C LYS A 47 41.33 9.14 78.60
N LEU A 48 40.78 9.76 77.57
CA LEU A 48 41.31 9.86 76.21
C LEU A 48 41.18 11.29 75.66
N ASP A 49 41.07 12.29 76.55
CA ASP A 49 40.87 13.69 76.18
C ASP A 49 42.11 14.35 75.57
N HIS A 50 41.92 15.39 74.76
CA HIS A 50 43.02 16.16 74.13
C HIS A 50 43.98 15.31 73.27
N CYS A 51 43.51 14.18 72.72
CA CYS A 51 44.34 13.19 72.02
C CYS A 51 44.35 13.32 70.49
N ALA A 52 43.46 14.15 69.93
CA ALA A 52 43.16 14.24 68.50
C ALA A 52 42.71 12.90 67.87
N ILE A 53 41.96 12.09 68.61
CA ILE A 53 41.33 10.85 68.15
C ILE A 53 40.29 11.15 67.07
N GLU A 54 40.38 10.41 65.96
CA GLU A 54 39.45 10.43 64.83
C GLU A 54 38.62 9.13 64.80
N GLU A 55 39.23 7.99 65.15
CA GLU A 55 38.56 6.69 65.23
C GLU A 55 38.67 6.10 66.65
N LEU A 56 37.52 5.86 67.30
CA LEU A 56 37.42 5.29 68.64
C LEU A 56 36.54 4.05 68.64
N VAL A 57 37.05 2.96 69.24
CA VAL A 57 36.26 1.77 69.61
C VAL A 57 36.53 1.44 71.08
N ILE A 58 35.49 1.33 71.89
CA ILE A 58 35.53 0.86 73.28
C ILE A 58 34.41 -0.18 73.44
N ASN A 59 34.75 -1.47 73.49
CA ASN A 59 33.79 -2.57 73.51
C ASN A 59 34.04 -3.54 74.68
N ASN A 60 33.00 -3.84 75.45
CA ASN A 60 33.03 -4.83 76.55
C ASN A 60 34.14 -4.54 77.59
N LEU A 61 34.05 -3.36 78.21
CA LEU A 61 34.82 -2.97 79.41
C LEU A 61 33.86 -2.94 80.63
N PRO A 62 33.53 -4.10 81.23
CA PRO A 62 32.39 -4.25 82.16
C PRO A 62 32.50 -3.53 83.51
N LYS A 63 33.65 -2.94 83.82
CA LYS A 63 33.89 -2.14 85.04
C LYS A 63 33.85 -0.63 84.81
N VAL A 64 33.99 -0.16 83.57
CA VAL A 64 34.15 1.26 83.27
C VAL A 64 32.83 1.99 83.53
N SER A 65 32.90 3.01 84.37
CA SER A 65 31.78 3.86 84.78
C SER A 65 31.83 5.26 84.18
N VAL A 66 33.01 5.75 83.84
CA VAL A 66 33.23 7.07 83.23
C VAL A 66 34.05 6.93 81.95
N VAL A 67 33.56 7.51 80.85
CA VAL A 67 34.31 7.67 79.60
C VAL A 67 34.52 9.16 79.35
N ILE A 68 35.77 9.61 79.26
CA ILE A 68 36.15 11.00 78.93
C ILE A 68 36.92 10.98 77.62
N ILE A 69 36.31 11.55 76.58
CA ILE A 69 36.79 11.60 75.19
C ILE A 69 36.73 13.03 74.62
N SER A 70 36.66 14.03 75.50
CA SER A 70 36.56 15.46 75.19
C SER A 70 37.78 16.01 74.44
N TYR A 71 37.64 17.10 73.68
CA TYR A 71 38.73 17.70 72.89
C TYR A 71 39.39 16.71 71.90
N ASN A 72 38.58 16.08 71.06
CA ASN A 72 39.02 15.17 70.00
C ASN A 72 38.35 15.51 68.66
N LYS A 73 38.43 14.61 67.67
CA LYS A 73 37.85 14.75 66.32
C LYS A 73 36.79 13.67 66.05
N ILE A 74 36.19 13.11 67.09
CA ILE A 74 35.27 11.97 66.98
C ILE A 74 33.97 12.45 66.32
N THR A 75 33.51 11.73 65.28
CA THR A 75 32.32 12.09 64.48
C THR A 75 31.06 11.28 64.83
N THR A 76 31.20 10.16 65.53
CA THR A 76 30.11 9.28 65.97
C THR A 76 30.45 8.62 67.30
N LEU A 77 29.42 8.29 68.09
CA LEU A 77 29.55 7.54 69.35
C LEU A 77 29.22 6.04 69.20
N GLU A 78 28.92 5.57 67.97
CA GLU A 78 28.61 4.17 67.65
C GLU A 78 29.69 3.19 68.15
N GLY A 79 30.97 3.56 68.09
CA GLY A 79 32.08 2.72 68.56
C GLY A 79 32.12 2.46 70.08
N LEU A 80 31.17 2.97 70.87
CA LEU A 80 31.03 2.72 72.30
C LEU A 80 30.01 1.59 72.55
N GLU A 81 30.49 0.38 72.80
CA GLU A 81 29.66 -0.84 72.82
C GLU A 81 29.73 -1.62 74.14
N ASN A 82 28.60 -2.21 74.55
CA ASN A 82 28.51 -3.16 75.67
C ASN A 82 29.02 -2.63 77.04
N LEU A 83 29.09 -1.31 77.22
CA LEU A 83 29.63 -0.66 78.43
C LEU A 83 28.61 -0.60 79.59
N SER A 84 28.15 -1.77 80.05
CA SER A 84 27.05 -1.95 81.02
C SER A 84 27.26 -1.35 82.43
N ALA A 85 28.43 -0.77 82.70
CA ALA A 85 28.75 -0.04 83.93
C ALA A 85 28.75 1.49 83.78
N VAL A 86 28.72 2.03 82.55
CA VAL A 86 28.87 3.46 82.28
C VAL A 86 27.71 4.28 82.85
N SER A 87 28.06 5.27 83.68
CA SER A 87 27.18 6.27 84.27
C SER A 87 27.45 7.69 83.77
N LYS A 88 28.66 7.98 83.25
CA LYS A 88 28.98 9.25 82.57
C LYS A 88 29.72 9.02 81.24
N ILE A 89 29.29 9.72 80.19
CA ILE A 89 30.04 9.94 78.96
C ILE A 89 30.29 11.44 78.79
N ASP A 90 31.54 11.82 78.54
CA ASP A 90 31.97 13.19 78.28
C ASP A 90 32.65 13.27 76.91
N ALA A 91 31.95 13.85 75.94
CA ALA A 91 32.39 14.05 74.55
C ALA A 91 32.35 15.54 74.15
N TYR A 92 32.47 16.43 75.14
CA TYR A 92 32.62 17.88 74.95
C TYR A 92 33.69 18.20 73.88
N GLU A 93 33.40 19.13 72.96
CA GLU A 93 34.32 19.62 71.91
C GLU A 93 34.90 18.49 71.04
N ASN A 94 34.04 18.01 70.15
CA ASN A 94 34.28 16.96 69.15
C ASN A 94 33.56 17.31 67.84
N LEU A 95 33.48 16.38 66.89
CA LEU A 95 32.85 16.56 65.58
C LEU A 95 31.56 15.72 65.43
N VAL A 96 30.92 15.34 66.54
CA VAL A 96 29.77 14.41 66.53
C VAL A 96 28.57 15.04 65.83
N THR A 97 28.07 14.42 64.76
CA THR A 97 26.92 14.91 63.98
C THR A 97 25.58 14.33 64.45
N GLU A 98 25.60 13.16 65.08
CA GLU A 98 24.40 12.42 65.46
C GLU A 98 24.63 11.59 66.73
N ILE A 99 23.53 11.36 67.48
CA ILE A 99 23.49 10.47 68.66
C ILE A 99 22.25 9.57 68.64
N GLU A 100 21.68 9.30 67.45
CA GLU A 100 20.55 8.39 67.25
C GLU A 100 20.98 6.92 67.31
N ASN A 101 22.21 6.63 66.87
CA ASN A 101 22.84 5.32 66.98
C ASN A 101 23.64 5.15 68.29
N LEU A 102 23.27 5.86 69.36
CA LEU A 102 23.92 5.73 70.67
C LEU A 102 23.44 4.47 71.39
N HIS A 103 24.30 3.45 71.48
CA HIS A 103 23.98 2.18 72.14
C HIS A 103 23.37 2.35 73.54
N ALA A 104 22.47 1.44 73.91
CA ALA A 104 21.77 1.47 75.20
C ALA A 104 22.74 1.26 76.39
N PHE A 105 23.04 2.33 77.13
CA PHE A 105 23.82 2.29 78.36
C PHE A 105 22.88 2.30 79.58
N PRO A 106 22.56 1.14 80.19
CA PRO A 106 21.48 1.01 81.18
C PRO A 106 21.75 1.70 82.52
N LYS A 107 22.92 2.34 82.69
CA LYS A 107 23.32 3.10 83.89
C LYS A 107 23.68 4.56 83.60
N LEU A 108 23.63 5.01 82.34
CA LEU A 108 24.06 6.36 81.93
C LEU A 108 23.16 7.42 82.57
N GLN A 109 23.73 8.24 83.45
CA GLN A 109 23.06 9.33 84.16
C GLN A 109 23.41 10.69 83.57
N THR A 110 24.64 10.85 83.04
CA THR A 110 25.15 12.10 82.47
C THR A 110 25.77 11.89 81.10
N LEU A 111 25.26 12.61 80.10
CA LEU A 111 25.86 12.72 78.77
C LEU A 111 26.20 14.19 78.47
N THR A 112 27.46 14.47 78.16
CA THR A 112 27.94 15.79 77.75
C THR A 112 28.43 15.72 76.30
N VAL A 113 27.79 16.48 75.41
CA VAL A 113 28.10 16.58 73.97
C VAL A 113 28.14 18.04 73.50
N ASP A 114 28.46 18.98 74.39
CA ASP A 114 28.59 20.41 74.05
C ASP A 114 29.67 20.65 72.98
N ASN A 115 29.54 21.73 72.20
CA ASN A 115 30.46 22.10 71.11
C ASN A 115 30.70 20.96 70.09
N ASN A 116 29.62 20.37 69.57
CA ASN A 116 29.63 19.35 68.52
C ASN A 116 28.80 19.83 67.29
N HIS A 117 28.34 18.91 66.43
CA HIS A 117 27.59 19.20 65.19
C HIS A 117 26.16 18.63 65.20
N ILE A 118 25.61 18.33 66.38
CA ILE A 118 24.34 17.60 66.57
C ILE A 118 23.14 18.48 66.23
N SER A 119 22.35 18.08 65.22
CA SER A 119 21.10 18.73 64.83
C SER A 119 19.85 18.10 65.46
N VAL A 120 19.93 16.89 65.99
CA VAL A 120 18.79 16.15 66.55
C VAL A 120 19.16 15.53 67.90
N LEU A 121 18.36 15.81 68.92
CA LEU A 121 18.25 14.97 70.13
C LEU A 121 17.10 13.96 69.89
N PRO A 122 17.38 12.67 69.66
CA PRO A 122 16.36 11.70 69.29
C PRO A 122 15.60 11.20 70.53
N THR A 123 14.34 10.82 70.32
CA THR A 123 13.48 10.28 71.39
C THR A 123 13.95 8.92 71.92
N SER A 124 14.71 8.17 71.11
CA SER A 124 15.26 6.86 71.46
C SER A 124 16.18 6.92 72.70
N LEU A 125 16.91 8.05 72.88
CA LEU A 125 17.80 8.28 74.02
C LEU A 125 17.13 7.95 75.36
N LYS A 126 15.86 8.30 75.55
CA LYS A 126 15.16 8.06 76.81
C LYS A 126 14.69 6.62 77.00
N THR A 127 14.42 5.90 75.91
CA THR A 127 14.09 4.47 75.97
C THR A 127 15.32 3.58 76.11
N GLU A 128 16.45 3.99 75.52
CA GLU A 128 17.71 3.23 75.49
C GLU A 128 18.60 3.52 76.71
N ASN A 129 18.53 4.74 77.24
CA ASN A 129 19.25 5.20 78.42
C ASN A 129 18.25 5.66 79.49
N PRO A 130 17.42 4.75 80.07
CA PRO A 130 16.25 5.12 80.87
C PRO A 130 16.58 5.90 82.15
N VAL A 131 17.77 5.74 82.70
CA VAL A 131 18.24 6.45 83.90
C VAL A 131 19.01 7.74 83.59
N LEU A 132 19.01 8.20 82.34
CA LEU A 132 19.57 9.49 81.95
C LEU A 132 18.80 10.61 82.65
N THR A 133 19.54 11.46 83.38
CA THR A 133 19.03 12.61 84.13
C THR A 133 19.67 13.94 83.72
N THR A 134 20.82 13.90 83.05
CA THR A 134 21.57 15.09 82.63
C THR A 134 22.05 14.94 81.19
N LEU A 135 21.66 15.86 80.30
CA LEU A 135 22.09 15.92 78.90
C LEU A 135 22.48 17.35 78.54
N SER A 136 23.78 17.61 78.41
CA SER A 136 24.27 18.90 77.93
C SER A 136 24.63 18.79 76.44
N ALA A 137 23.97 19.58 75.61
CA ALA A 137 24.13 19.61 74.15
C ALA A 137 24.15 21.06 73.65
N MET A 138 24.95 21.90 74.30
CA MET A 138 25.06 23.33 74.03
C MET A 138 26.01 23.61 72.84
N ASN A 139 25.87 24.81 72.27
CA ASN A 139 26.78 25.39 71.27
C ASN A 139 27.06 24.51 70.03
N GLN A 140 26.07 23.72 69.59
CA GLN A 140 26.20 22.91 68.37
C GLN A 140 26.41 23.80 67.15
N THR A 141 27.34 23.44 66.26
CA THR A 141 27.63 24.17 65.03
C THR A 141 27.28 23.31 63.83
N ILE A 142 26.20 23.63 63.13
CA ILE A 142 25.65 22.84 62.02
C ILE A 142 25.86 23.62 60.72
N THR A 143 26.48 23.00 59.72
CA THR A 143 26.67 23.60 58.38
C THR A 143 25.96 22.76 57.34
N LEU A 144 24.98 23.34 56.65
CA LEU A 144 24.22 22.68 55.59
C LEU A 144 24.98 22.69 54.25
N LYS A 145 24.58 21.84 53.32
CA LYS A 145 25.10 21.86 51.93
C LYS A 145 24.74 23.18 51.26
N GLN A 146 25.67 23.76 50.50
CA GLN A 146 25.47 25.04 49.82
C GLN A 146 24.27 24.99 48.87
N LYS A 147 23.46 26.05 48.85
CA LYS A 147 22.34 26.23 47.91
C LYS A 147 22.63 27.36 46.93
N VAL A 148 22.48 27.09 45.63
CA VAL A 148 22.36 28.15 44.62
C VAL A 148 20.98 28.79 44.75
N ILE A 149 20.90 30.12 44.70
CA ILE A 149 19.64 30.87 44.82
C ILE A 149 19.49 31.91 43.71
N VAL A 150 18.25 32.07 43.24
CA VAL A 150 17.84 33.08 42.24
C VAL A 150 16.57 33.85 42.66
N SER A 151 16.09 33.57 43.87
CA SER A 151 14.84 34.06 44.45
C SER A 151 14.88 33.87 45.98
N ASP A 152 13.79 34.20 46.68
CA ASP A 152 13.68 34.09 48.14
C ASP A 152 14.07 32.70 48.64
N LEU A 153 14.94 32.64 49.65
CA LEU A 153 15.34 31.39 50.29
C LEU A 153 14.32 31.01 51.37
N VAL A 154 13.72 29.83 51.23
CA VAL A 154 12.99 29.14 52.29
C VAL A 154 13.78 27.91 52.72
N LEU A 155 13.84 27.67 54.02
CA LEU A 155 14.55 26.55 54.65
C LEU A 155 13.69 25.97 55.78
N ASP A 156 13.37 24.69 55.72
CA ASP A 156 12.71 23.99 56.82
C ASP A 156 13.65 23.87 58.03
N ASN A 157 13.12 24.07 59.24
CA ASN A 157 13.88 23.82 60.47
C ASN A 157 13.85 22.32 60.79
N GLU A 158 14.92 21.62 60.41
CA GLU A 158 15.08 20.20 60.69
C GLU A 158 15.63 19.92 62.11
N VAL A 159 16.05 20.96 62.85
CA VAL A 159 16.66 20.81 64.19
C VAL A 159 15.61 20.42 65.23
N LYS A 160 15.79 19.24 65.85
CA LYS A 160 14.80 18.60 66.71
C LYS A 160 15.31 18.33 68.12
N ASN A 161 14.43 18.53 69.10
CA ASN A 161 14.64 18.33 70.52
C ASN A 161 13.59 17.33 71.01
N PHE A 162 13.96 16.06 71.20
CA PHE A 162 13.05 14.95 71.54
C PHE A 162 11.80 14.90 70.65
N GLY A 163 12.02 15.02 69.34
CA GLY A 163 10.99 14.99 68.30
C GLY A 163 10.23 16.30 68.07
N GLN A 164 10.31 17.27 68.99
CA GLN A 164 9.79 18.63 68.75
C GLN A 164 10.76 19.42 67.86
N ILE A 165 10.25 20.24 66.94
CA ILE A 165 11.09 21.17 66.16
C ILE A 165 11.42 22.39 67.03
N THR A 166 12.70 22.74 67.10
CA THR A 166 13.21 23.85 67.91
C THR A 166 12.67 25.21 67.45
N THR A 167 12.68 26.22 68.33
CA THR A 167 12.37 27.61 67.91
C THR A 167 13.62 28.34 67.43
N ALA A 168 13.65 28.70 66.14
CA ALA A 168 14.72 29.51 65.56
C ALA A 168 14.72 30.95 66.11
N LYS A 169 15.92 31.47 66.39
CA LYS A 169 16.23 32.75 67.04
C LYS A 169 17.44 33.39 66.34
N SER A 170 17.71 34.67 66.60
CA SER A 170 18.92 35.38 66.14
C SER A 170 19.22 35.20 64.63
N ILE A 171 18.19 35.30 63.79
CA ILE A 171 18.26 34.96 62.37
C ILE A 171 19.00 36.08 61.61
N SER A 172 19.99 35.73 60.78
CA SER A 172 20.78 36.67 59.99
C SER A 172 19.94 37.35 58.90
N ASN A 173 20.45 38.43 58.30
CA ASN A 173 19.91 39.02 57.06
C ASN A 173 18.39 39.30 57.08
N LYS A 174 17.86 39.76 58.22
CA LYS A 174 16.41 40.01 58.44
C LYS A 174 15.50 38.79 58.23
N GLY A 175 16.04 37.57 58.27
CA GLY A 175 15.26 36.35 58.09
C GLY A 175 14.17 36.19 59.16
N THR A 176 13.06 35.58 58.78
CA THR A 176 11.86 35.41 59.60
C THR A 176 11.60 33.92 59.84
N TYR A 177 11.01 33.57 60.99
CA TYR A 177 10.63 32.20 61.32
C TYR A 177 9.11 32.09 61.51
N GLN A 178 8.48 31.21 60.75
CA GLN A 178 7.04 30.93 60.83
C GLN A 178 6.77 29.51 60.32
N ASN A 179 5.78 28.81 60.90
CA ASN A 179 5.34 27.47 60.46
C ASN A 179 6.50 26.45 60.31
N ASN A 180 7.47 26.50 61.23
CA ASN A 180 8.70 25.69 61.22
C ASN A 180 9.66 25.93 60.04
N GLN A 181 9.48 27.02 59.29
CA GLN A 181 10.36 27.43 58.19
C GLN A 181 11.05 28.76 58.51
N ILE A 182 12.31 28.89 58.09
CA ILE A 182 13.05 30.14 58.05
C ILE A 182 12.97 30.69 56.61
N LYS A 183 12.54 31.94 56.45
CA LYS A 183 12.50 32.64 55.16
C LYS A 183 13.41 33.87 55.16
N TRP A 184 14.16 34.04 54.07
CA TRP A 184 14.86 35.27 53.72
C TRP A 184 14.38 35.81 52.37
N LEU A 185 14.33 37.13 52.23
CA LEU A 185 14.06 37.79 50.94
C LEU A 185 15.34 37.84 50.10
N PHE A 186 15.25 37.57 48.79
CA PHE A 186 16.42 37.54 47.90
C PHE A 186 17.28 38.82 47.97
N GLU A 187 16.62 39.98 48.01
CA GLU A 187 17.27 41.29 48.07
C GLU A 187 18.18 41.48 49.31
N ASP A 188 17.87 40.83 50.42
CA ASP A 188 18.64 40.90 51.67
C ASP A 188 19.80 39.88 51.75
N ILE A 189 19.89 38.95 50.80
CA ILE A 189 20.85 37.83 50.82
C ILE A 189 21.69 37.69 49.54
N LYS A 190 21.29 38.32 48.42
CA LYS A 190 21.97 38.24 47.11
C LYS A 190 23.44 38.70 47.08
N SER A 191 23.92 39.33 48.16
CA SER A 191 25.29 39.84 48.30
C SER A 191 26.06 39.21 49.47
N VAL A 192 25.57 38.11 50.05
CA VAL A 192 26.30 37.32 51.06
C VAL A 192 26.49 35.86 50.61
N ASN A 193 27.47 35.18 51.22
CA ASN A 193 27.84 33.79 50.91
C ASN A 193 27.25 32.75 51.86
N ALA A 194 26.57 33.19 52.94
CA ALA A 194 25.86 32.34 53.87
C ALA A 194 24.78 33.14 54.61
N VAL A 195 23.76 32.43 55.09
CA VAL A 195 22.82 32.93 56.11
C VAL A 195 22.77 31.95 57.28
N ASP A 196 22.34 32.41 58.44
CA ASP A 196 22.27 31.56 59.64
C ASP A 196 21.12 31.88 60.58
N TYR A 197 20.81 30.93 61.45
CA TYR A 197 19.95 31.10 62.62
C TYR A 197 20.52 30.34 63.81
N GLN A 198 20.02 30.66 64.99
CA GLN A 198 20.41 30.01 66.25
C GLN A 198 19.19 29.34 66.88
N PHE A 199 19.43 28.38 67.76
CA PHE A 199 18.42 27.82 68.65
C PHE A 199 19.02 27.71 70.06
N SER A 200 18.16 27.79 71.08
CA SER A 200 18.56 27.65 72.48
C SER A 200 17.32 27.43 73.34
N GLU A 201 17.20 26.26 73.94
CA GLU A 201 16.05 25.82 74.72
C GLU A 201 16.43 24.67 75.66
N PRO A 202 15.69 24.45 76.76
CA PRO A 202 15.88 23.26 77.60
C PRO A 202 15.65 21.97 76.79
N VAL A 203 16.22 20.86 77.26
CA VAL A 203 15.91 19.52 76.72
C VAL A 203 14.41 19.23 76.90
N GLN A 204 13.72 18.82 75.82
CA GLN A 204 12.26 18.60 75.81
C GLN A 204 11.85 17.21 76.34
N GLU A 205 12.50 16.75 77.41
CA GLU A 205 12.15 15.53 78.14
C GLU A 205 12.20 15.85 79.64
N ALA A 206 11.05 15.81 80.31
CA ALA A 206 10.87 16.36 81.66
C ALA A 206 11.74 15.69 82.75
N THR A 207 12.23 14.47 82.52
CA THR A 207 13.14 13.75 83.42
C THR A 207 14.62 14.00 83.15
N ILE A 208 14.98 14.75 82.10
CA ILE A 208 16.36 15.08 81.73
C ILE A 208 16.61 16.59 81.89
N GLN A 209 17.60 16.95 82.70
CA GLN A 209 18.04 18.33 82.88
C GLN A 209 19.14 18.69 81.87
N GLY A 210 19.05 19.87 81.28
CA GLY A 210 20.08 20.41 80.39
C GLY A 210 19.54 21.36 79.33
N THR A 211 20.43 21.79 78.43
CA THR A 211 20.16 22.75 77.36
C THR A 211 20.60 22.18 76.03
N PHE A 212 19.76 22.35 75.00
CA PHE A 212 20.08 22.13 73.60
C PHE A 212 20.19 23.51 72.92
N SER A 213 21.37 23.85 72.41
CA SER A 213 21.60 25.13 71.74
C SER A 213 22.63 25.02 70.63
N GLY A 214 22.57 25.95 69.66
CA GLY A 214 23.50 25.95 68.55
C GLY A 214 23.21 27.01 67.49
N LYS A 215 24.02 26.98 66.43
CA LYS A 215 23.92 27.79 65.22
C LYS A 215 23.86 26.88 64.00
N VAL A 216 22.87 27.12 63.14
CA VAL A 216 22.72 26.48 61.82
C VAL A 216 23.10 27.48 60.75
N THR A 217 24.09 27.14 59.93
CA THR A 217 24.57 27.95 58.82
C THR A 217 24.17 27.29 57.50
N GLN A 218 23.54 28.05 56.62
CA GLN A 218 23.20 27.68 55.24
C GLN A 218 24.09 28.50 54.29
N PRO A 219 25.19 27.93 53.78
CA PRO A 219 25.98 28.55 52.72
C PRO A 219 25.11 28.74 51.47
N ILE A 220 25.30 29.84 50.75
CA ILE A 220 24.57 30.16 49.53
C ILE A 220 25.50 30.65 48.42
N LYS A 221 25.02 30.59 47.17
CA LYS A 221 25.58 31.33 46.04
C LYS A 221 24.42 31.98 45.29
N ALA A 222 24.40 33.31 45.24
CA ALA A 222 23.45 34.02 44.41
C ALA A 222 23.85 33.90 42.94
N SER A 223 22.88 33.57 42.09
CA SER A 223 23.05 33.42 40.64
C SER A 223 21.90 34.13 39.92
N LYS A 224 21.87 34.00 38.59
CA LYS A 224 20.81 34.53 37.72
C LYS A 224 20.14 33.40 36.95
N VAL A 225 18.90 33.63 36.51
CA VAL A 225 18.22 32.76 35.54
C VAL A 225 18.65 33.21 34.14
N PRO A 226 19.35 32.37 33.36
CA PRO A 226 19.71 32.72 31.99
C PRO A 226 18.46 32.81 31.10
N VAL A 227 18.48 33.72 30.13
CA VAL A 227 17.37 33.96 29.18
C VAL A 227 17.83 33.58 27.78
N ILE A 228 17.07 32.72 27.10
CA ILE A 228 17.28 32.35 25.69
C ILE A 228 16.53 33.34 24.79
N SER A 229 17.14 33.73 23.68
CA SER A 229 16.51 34.51 22.59
C SER A 229 16.85 33.86 21.25
N ALA A 230 15.82 33.62 20.43
CA ALA A 230 15.94 33.04 19.10
C ALA A 230 14.73 33.47 18.23
N ASP A 231 14.86 33.37 16.92
CA ASP A 231 13.76 33.48 15.97
C ASP A 231 12.79 32.30 16.13
N ALA A 232 11.48 32.56 15.98
CA ALA A 232 10.43 31.60 16.35
C ALA A 232 10.20 30.48 15.32
N GLU A 233 10.57 30.69 14.06
CA GLU A 233 10.33 29.77 12.95
C GLU A 233 11.54 29.74 12.00
N MET A 234 11.85 28.57 11.42
CA MET A 234 12.90 28.39 10.41
C MET A 234 12.43 27.45 9.30
N ASN A 235 12.87 27.68 8.07
CA ASN A 235 12.45 26.92 6.89
C ASN A 235 13.67 26.30 6.19
N TYR A 236 13.64 24.99 5.93
CA TYR A 236 14.69 24.28 5.18
C TYR A 236 14.13 23.45 4.01
N PRO A 237 14.89 23.31 2.91
CA PRO A 237 14.68 22.29 1.88
C PRO A 237 14.64 20.85 2.42
N LYS A 238 13.87 19.99 1.73
CA LYS A 238 13.87 18.54 1.96
C LYS A 238 15.23 17.94 1.55
N ASN A 239 15.68 16.94 2.31
CA ASN A 239 16.95 16.22 2.14
C ASN A 239 18.23 17.08 2.28
N GLU A 240 18.15 18.30 2.83
CA GLU A 240 19.34 19.06 3.23
C GLU A 240 19.98 18.45 4.51
N THR A 241 21.21 18.86 4.84
CA THR A 241 21.91 18.44 6.06
C THR A 241 22.38 19.66 6.83
N VAL A 242 21.69 19.96 7.92
CA VAL A 242 21.97 21.07 8.85
C VAL A 242 22.41 20.47 10.19
N SER A 243 23.45 21.03 10.80
CA SER A 243 23.88 20.65 12.16
C SER A 243 23.29 21.60 13.21
N GLU A 244 23.23 21.18 14.47
CA GLU A 244 22.74 22.04 15.57
C GLU A 244 23.43 23.42 15.60
N ALA A 245 24.75 23.47 15.39
CA ALA A 245 25.52 24.70 15.37
C ALA A 245 25.22 25.62 14.16
N ALA A 246 24.72 25.07 13.04
CA ALA A 246 24.22 25.86 11.93
C ALA A 246 22.81 26.38 12.23
N PHE A 247 21.91 25.51 12.71
CA PHE A 247 20.56 25.86 13.15
C PHE A 247 20.55 27.01 14.17
N PHE A 248 21.39 26.96 15.21
CA PHE A 248 21.52 28.05 16.18
C PHE A 248 21.92 29.39 15.55
N LYS A 249 22.75 29.37 14.51
CA LYS A 249 23.14 30.59 13.78
C LYS A 249 22.01 31.11 12.91
N ASP A 250 21.27 30.22 12.26
CA ASP A 250 20.19 30.58 11.33
C ASP A 250 18.98 31.21 12.06
N ILE A 251 18.71 30.77 13.30
CA ILE A 251 17.63 31.29 14.17
C ILE A 251 18.10 32.41 15.12
N SER A 252 19.26 33.02 14.85
CA SER A 252 19.84 34.09 15.68
C SER A 252 19.99 33.74 17.18
N ALA A 253 20.20 32.45 17.51
CA ALA A 253 20.13 31.96 18.87
C ALA A 253 21.22 32.57 19.78
N SER A 254 20.79 33.02 20.95
CA SER A 254 21.65 33.63 21.96
C SER A 254 21.11 33.36 23.37
N VAL A 255 21.98 33.46 24.38
CA VAL A 255 21.62 33.26 25.78
C VAL A 255 22.41 34.20 26.69
N THR A 256 21.80 34.64 27.80
CA THR A 256 22.47 35.51 28.79
C THR A 256 23.36 34.73 29.76
N ASP A 257 24.25 35.47 30.45
CA ASP A 257 25.06 34.97 31.57
C ASP A 257 25.96 33.77 31.22
N ASP A 258 26.48 33.80 29.99
CA ASP A 258 27.44 32.85 29.41
C ASP A 258 27.04 31.37 29.55
N ALA A 259 25.73 31.11 29.62
CA ALA A 259 25.17 29.78 29.76
C ALA A 259 25.39 28.89 28.52
N THR A 260 25.50 27.58 28.74
CA THR A 260 25.56 26.59 27.65
C THR A 260 24.16 26.40 27.06
N LEU A 261 23.99 26.76 25.78
CA LEU A 261 22.79 26.49 24.98
C LEU A 261 22.85 25.09 24.36
N THR A 262 21.75 24.36 24.38
CA THR A 262 21.56 23.03 23.75
C THR A 262 20.14 22.88 23.21
N SER A 263 19.89 21.93 22.32
CA SER A 263 18.55 21.62 21.82
C SER A 263 18.30 20.11 21.64
N ASP A 264 17.13 19.77 21.12
CA ASP A 264 16.75 18.43 20.66
C ASP A 264 16.76 18.32 19.11
N PHE A 265 17.23 19.36 18.40
CA PHE A 265 17.15 19.53 16.93
C PHE A 265 17.49 18.26 16.14
N GLU A 266 18.70 17.70 16.33
CA GLU A 266 19.21 16.53 15.62
C GLU A 266 18.45 15.22 15.95
N SER A 267 17.57 15.24 16.95
CA SER A 267 16.73 14.10 17.34
C SER A 267 15.25 14.25 16.97
N VAL A 268 14.81 15.45 16.57
CA VAL A 268 13.41 15.76 16.28
C VAL A 268 13.18 16.09 14.80
N VAL A 269 14.12 16.77 14.12
CA VAL A 269 13.94 17.23 12.73
C VAL A 269 14.34 16.14 11.73
N ASP A 270 13.35 15.56 11.05
CA ASP A 270 13.57 14.62 9.94
C ASP A 270 13.55 15.37 8.59
N PHE A 271 14.75 15.69 8.09
CA PHE A 271 14.94 16.35 6.80
C PHE A 271 14.45 15.53 5.59
N ALA A 272 14.31 14.20 5.72
CA ALA A 272 13.78 13.37 4.64
C ALA A 272 12.25 13.44 4.53
N LYS A 273 11.57 14.14 5.45
CA LYS A 273 10.12 14.18 5.54
C LYS A 273 9.59 15.61 5.67
N ALA A 274 8.84 16.05 4.67
CA ALA A 274 8.17 17.34 4.68
C ALA A 274 7.18 17.46 5.86
N GLY A 275 7.15 18.62 6.52
CA GLY A 275 6.37 18.80 7.74
C GLY A 275 6.78 20.01 8.56
N THR A 276 6.35 20.03 9.83
CA THR A 276 6.73 21.03 10.82
C THR A 276 7.09 20.32 12.11
N TYR A 277 8.21 20.73 12.71
CA TYR A 277 8.85 20.09 13.86
C TYR A 277 9.01 21.11 14.98
N GLU A 278 8.63 20.76 16.21
CA GLU A 278 8.81 21.62 17.39
C GLU A 278 10.17 21.30 18.03
N VAL A 279 11.12 22.23 17.96
CA VAL A 279 12.48 22.09 18.50
C VAL A 279 12.62 22.87 19.80
N THR A 280 13.13 22.24 20.85
CA THR A 280 13.22 22.80 22.21
C THR A 280 14.63 23.28 22.54
N LEU A 281 14.84 24.59 22.52
CA LEU A 281 16.04 25.22 23.05
C LEU A 281 16.04 25.19 24.59
N ASN A 282 17.17 24.79 25.16
CA ASN A 282 17.43 24.69 26.60
C ASN A 282 18.76 25.36 26.91
N ALA A 283 18.93 25.91 28.12
CA ALA A 283 20.23 26.43 28.54
C ALA A 283 20.47 26.28 30.05
N VAL A 284 21.75 26.13 30.43
CA VAL A 284 22.20 25.99 31.82
C VAL A 284 23.50 26.77 32.04
N ASN A 285 23.59 27.55 33.12
CA ASN A 285 24.82 28.28 33.48
C ASN A 285 25.76 27.43 34.37
N GLU A 286 26.96 27.95 34.69
CA GLU A 286 27.96 27.27 35.53
C GLU A 286 27.43 26.89 36.93
N ASP A 287 26.40 27.59 37.43
CA ASP A 287 25.75 27.31 38.71
C ASP A 287 24.66 26.22 38.65
N GLY A 288 24.43 25.65 37.46
CA GLY A 288 23.35 24.69 37.24
C GLY A 288 21.95 25.32 37.15
N VAL A 289 21.85 26.64 37.11
CA VAL A 289 20.56 27.33 36.92
C VAL A 289 20.13 27.17 35.47
N LYS A 290 18.90 26.68 35.28
CA LYS A 290 18.29 26.47 33.97
C LYS A 290 17.53 27.71 33.51
N ALA A 291 17.60 27.99 32.21
CA ALA A 291 16.68 28.91 31.55
C ALA A 291 15.24 28.37 31.51
N ALA A 292 14.28 29.24 31.22
CA ALA A 292 13.04 28.79 30.60
C ALA A 292 13.34 28.30 29.17
N SER A 293 12.79 27.16 28.78
CA SER A 293 12.95 26.60 27.43
C SER A 293 12.20 27.43 26.40
N VAL A 294 12.75 27.54 25.19
CA VAL A 294 12.13 28.23 24.04
C VAL A 294 11.87 27.21 22.94
N THR A 295 10.66 27.19 22.38
CA THR A 295 10.32 26.33 21.24
C THR A 295 10.44 27.11 19.94
N VAL A 296 11.01 26.47 18.92
CA VAL A 296 11.19 26.99 17.55
C VAL A 296 10.55 26.01 16.56
N LEU A 297 9.76 26.51 15.61
CA LEU A 297 9.16 25.69 14.56
C LEU A 297 10.12 25.52 13.38
N VAL A 298 10.50 24.29 13.07
CA VAL A 298 11.31 23.98 11.89
C VAL A 298 10.42 23.38 10.81
N HIS A 299 10.26 24.07 9.70
CA HIS A 299 9.46 23.66 8.56
C HIS A 299 10.37 23.01 7.50
N ILE A 300 10.12 21.75 7.17
CA ILE A 300 10.78 21.06 6.04
C ILE A 300 9.84 21.13 4.84
N ALA A 301 10.31 21.76 3.76
CA ALA A 301 9.54 21.95 2.53
C ALA A 301 9.15 20.62 1.86
N LYS A 302 8.08 20.65 1.05
CA LYS A 302 7.75 19.53 0.15
C LYS A 302 8.70 19.50 -1.05
N SER A 303 8.91 18.31 -1.63
CA SER A 303 9.52 18.16 -2.96
C SER A 303 8.74 18.97 -4.01
N PRO A 304 9.42 19.54 -5.03
CA PRO A 304 8.76 20.21 -6.14
C PRO A 304 7.86 19.24 -6.93
N ALA A 305 6.89 19.79 -7.65
CA ALA A 305 5.97 19.03 -8.49
C ALA A 305 6.71 18.16 -9.54
N PRO A 306 6.21 16.95 -9.86
CA PRO A 306 6.74 16.17 -10.98
C PRO A 306 6.59 16.92 -12.30
N VAL A 307 7.56 16.73 -13.19
CA VAL A 307 7.53 17.20 -14.57
C VAL A 307 7.35 15.98 -15.47
N ILE A 308 6.16 15.82 -16.04
CA ILE A 308 5.84 14.77 -17.00
C ILE A 308 6.47 15.12 -18.35
N THR A 309 7.12 14.16 -19.00
CA THR A 309 7.57 14.24 -20.39
C THR A 309 7.09 13.01 -21.15
N ALA A 310 6.49 13.22 -22.31
CA ALA A 310 6.00 12.19 -23.23
C ALA A 310 6.00 12.74 -24.67
N ASP A 311 5.86 11.85 -25.66
CA ASP A 311 5.54 12.22 -27.04
C ASP A 311 4.12 12.79 -27.13
N LYS A 312 3.87 13.66 -28.11
CA LYS A 312 2.62 14.42 -28.23
C LYS A 312 1.49 13.71 -28.95
N GLU A 313 1.84 12.76 -29.82
CA GLU A 313 0.90 12.13 -30.75
C GLU A 313 1.31 10.68 -31.01
N ILE A 314 0.33 9.79 -31.16
CA ILE A 314 0.53 8.38 -31.50
C ILE A 314 -0.66 7.85 -32.32
N THR A 315 -0.41 6.91 -33.22
CA THR A 315 -1.42 6.38 -34.14
C THR A 315 -1.58 4.87 -33.97
N TYR A 316 -2.83 4.40 -33.88
CA TYR A 316 -3.20 2.99 -33.85
C TYR A 316 -4.24 2.67 -34.93
N THR A 317 -4.40 1.39 -35.25
CA THR A 317 -5.50 0.90 -36.09
C THR A 317 -6.80 0.80 -35.29
N LYS A 318 -7.94 0.94 -35.98
CA LYS A 318 -9.27 0.60 -35.45
C LYS A 318 -9.27 -0.79 -34.79
N ASN A 319 -9.97 -0.92 -33.66
CA ASN A 319 -10.08 -2.14 -32.86
C ASN A 319 -8.74 -2.75 -32.36
N ALA A 320 -7.65 -1.97 -32.26
CA ALA A 320 -6.43 -2.45 -31.63
C ALA A 320 -6.59 -2.68 -30.12
N GLU A 321 -6.03 -3.77 -29.61
CA GLU A 321 -5.95 -4.04 -28.16
C GLU A 321 -4.60 -3.51 -27.64
N VAL A 322 -4.63 -2.42 -26.86
CA VAL A 322 -3.43 -1.79 -26.28
C VAL A 322 -3.67 -1.55 -24.80
N SER A 323 -2.78 -2.06 -23.94
CA SER A 323 -2.83 -1.78 -22.49
C SER A 323 -2.26 -0.40 -22.16
N ILE A 324 -2.64 0.14 -20.99
CA ILE A 324 -2.07 1.40 -20.47
C ILE A 324 -0.53 1.35 -20.37
N THR A 325 0.05 0.19 -20.03
CA THR A 325 1.51 0.01 -19.93
C THR A 325 2.21 0.10 -21.28
N GLU A 326 1.61 -0.50 -22.33
CA GLU A 326 2.14 -0.45 -23.69
C GLU A 326 1.99 0.95 -24.28
N TYR A 327 0.86 1.62 -24.03
CA TYR A 327 0.64 3.01 -24.40
C TYR A 327 1.69 3.94 -23.79
N LEU A 328 1.83 3.96 -22.45
CA LEU A 328 2.79 4.82 -21.75
C LEU A 328 4.23 4.56 -22.21
N ALA A 329 4.60 3.30 -22.48
CA ALA A 329 5.90 2.96 -23.04
C ALA A 329 6.09 3.47 -24.48
N ALA A 330 5.07 3.37 -25.33
CA ALA A 330 5.14 3.78 -26.74
C ALA A 330 5.25 5.30 -26.92
N ILE A 331 4.69 6.09 -26.00
CA ILE A 331 4.83 7.57 -25.97
C ILE A 331 6.00 8.04 -25.07
N HIS A 332 6.89 7.12 -24.66
CA HIS A 332 8.04 7.40 -23.80
C HIS A 332 7.72 8.16 -22.49
N ALA A 333 6.53 7.98 -21.93
CA ALA A 333 6.04 8.72 -20.77
C ALA A 333 6.88 8.45 -19.51
N LYS A 334 7.40 9.53 -18.92
CA LYS A 334 8.21 9.50 -17.70
C LYS A 334 8.12 10.82 -16.94
N THR A 335 8.46 10.77 -15.65
CA THR A 335 8.66 11.93 -14.79
C THR A 335 10.17 12.21 -14.57
N ASN A 336 10.50 13.40 -14.09
CA ASN A 336 11.88 13.79 -13.73
C ASN A 336 12.36 13.25 -12.38
N ASP A 337 11.42 12.88 -11.50
CA ASP A 337 11.65 12.45 -10.11
C ASP A 337 11.36 10.95 -9.88
N GLY A 338 10.73 10.27 -10.84
CA GLY A 338 10.29 8.89 -10.74
C GLY A 338 8.87 8.71 -10.18
N SER A 339 8.13 9.79 -9.94
CA SER A 339 6.71 9.74 -9.54
C SER A 339 5.87 9.00 -10.58
N PRO A 340 4.87 8.20 -10.16
CA PRO A 340 4.05 7.39 -11.07
C PRO A 340 3.17 8.25 -11.98
N ILE A 341 2.85 7.74 -13.17
CA ILE A 341 1.95 8.40 -14.12
C ILE A 341 0.60 7.69 -14.14
N GLU A 342 -0.47 8.44 -13.92
CA GLU A 342 -1.86 8.05 -14.12
C GLU A 342 -2.37 8.60 -15.46
N SER A 343 -3.38 7.95 -16.05
CA SER A 343 -3.99 8.41 -17.30
C SER A 343 -5.43 7.93 -17.47
N ASP A 344 -6.23 8.72 -18.20
CA ASP A 344 -7.61 8.43 -18.60
C ASP A 344 -7.72 7.60 -19.90
N PHE A 345 -6.60 7.21 -20.51
CA PHE A 345 -6.48 6.46 -21.78
C PHE A 345 -7.60 5.43 -22.04
N ALA A 346 -7.81 4.51 -21.09
CA ALA A 346 -8.79 3.42 -21.19
C ALA A 346 -10.27 3.87 -21.21
N THR A 347 -10.53 5.16 -20.94
CA THR A 347 -11.86 5.79 -20.99
C THR A 347 -11.95 6.93 -22.01
N ALA A 348 -10.81 7.49 -22.44
CA ALA A 348 -10.74 8.59 -23.39
C ALA A 348 -10.74 8.12 -24.86
N VAL A 349 -10.14 6.96 -25.16
CA VAL A 349 -9.99 6.43 -26.52
C VAL A 349 -11.13 5.48 -26.88
N ASN A 350 -11.86 5.74 -27.97
CA ASN A 350 -12.83 4.79 -28.54
C ASN A 350 -12.25 4.05 -29.76
N TRP A 351 -11.75 2.85 -29.50
CA TRP A 351 -11.15 1.96 -30.51
C TRP A 351 -12.05 1.62 -31.70
N GLY A 352 -13.37 1.66 -31.52
CA GLY A 352 -14.36 1.33 -32.55
C GLY A 352 -14.68 2.47 -33.51
N THR A 353 -14.08 3.65 -33.36
CA THR A 353 -14.39 4.83 -34.20
C THR A 353 -13.11 5.56 -34.60
N ALA A 354 -12.89 5.72 -35.90
CA ALA A 354 -11.75 6.46 -36.42
C ALA A 354 -11.84 7.96 -36.10
N GLY A 355 -10.75 8.57 -35.67
CA GLY A 355 -10.70 9.96 -35.21
C GLY A 355 -9.58 10.21 -34.19
N ASP A 356 -9.55 11.44 -33.68
CA ASP A 356 -8.52 11.93 -32.75
C ASP A 356 -9.08 12.00 -31.32
N TYR A 357 -8.35 11.43 -30.36
CA TYR A 357 -8.75 11.37 -28.95
C TYR A 357 -7.68 12.01 -28.07
N THR A 358 -8.05 12.99 -27.24
CA THR A 358 -7.14 13.61 -26.27
C THR A 358 -7.08 12.74 -25.01
N VAL A 359 -5.87 12.37 -24.61
CA VAL A 359 -5.59 11.56 -23.41
C VAL A 359 -4.78 12.39 -22.43
N THR A 360 -5.23 12.48 -21.19
CA THR A 360 -4.54 13.20 -20.11
C THR A 360 -3.55 12.27 -19.41
N LEU A 361 -2.33 12.75 -19.19
CA LEU A 361 -1.35 12.20 -18.25
C LEU A 361 -1.32 13.07 -16.99
N ARG A 362 -1.32 12.42 -15.82
CA ARG A 362 -1.22 13.06 -14.49
C ARG A 362 -0.17 12.36 -13.65
N SER A 363 0.38 13.04 -12.65
CA SER A 363 1.34 12.47 -11.71
C SER A 363 1.32 13.27 -10.42
N THR A 364 1.60 12.61 -9.30
CA THR A 364 1.66 13.22 -7.97
C THR A 364 2.83 12.61 -7.22
N ASN A 365 3.68 13.44 -6.60
CA ASN A 365 4.83 12.96 -5.83
C ASN A 365 4.44 12.44 -4.44
N GLU A 366 5.40 11.82 -3.75
CA GLU A 366 5.23 11.27 -2.40
C GLU A 366 4.77 12.28 -1.34
N ASP A 367 5.05 13.58 -1.53
CA ASP A 367 4.61 14.65 -0.63
C ASP A 367 3.19 15.14 -0.98
N GLY A 368 2.53 14.57 -1.98
CA GLY A 368 1.20 14.99 -2.45
C GLY A 368 1.22 16.33 -3.19
N VAL A 369 2.22 16.55 -4.04
CA VAL A 369 2.27 17.69 -4.98
C VAL A 369 1.99 17.17 -6.40
N GLU A 370 0.95 17.72 -7.01
CA GLU A 370 0.49 17.35 -8.36
C GLU A 370 1.38 17.98 -9.44
N ALA A 371 1.64 17.21 -10.50
CA ALA A 371 2.26 17.67 -11.72
C ALA A 371 1.31 18.55 -12.55
N ILE A 372 1.87 19.42 -13.40
CA ILE A 372 1.08 20.01 -14.49
C ILE A 372 0.71 18.87 -15.45
N PRO A 373 -0.59 18.63 -15.74
CA PRO A 373 -1.00 17.56 -16.66
C PRO A 373 -0.44 17.75 -18.07
N VAL A 374 -0.20 16.63 -18.76
CA VAL A 374 0.24 16.60 -20.16
C VAL A 374 -0.81 15.91 -21.01
N GLU A 375 -1.26 16.57 -22.07
CA GLU A 375 -2.21 16.02 -23.04
C GLU A 375 -1.47 15.40 -24.22
N VAL A 376 -1.96 14.25 -24.70
CA VAL A 376 -1.42 13.47 -25.82
C VAL A 376 -2.54 13.11 -26.77
N THR A 377 -2.33 13.25 -28.08
CA THR A 377 -3.32 12.91 -29.10
C THR A 377 -3.17 11.47 -29.55
N VAL A 378 -4.22 10.68 -29.44
CA VAL A 378 -4.29 9.30 -29.95
C VAL A 378 -5.15 9.29 -31.22
N HIS A 379 -4.53 9.01 -32.36
CA HIS A 379 -5.19 8.89 -33.65
C HIS A 379 -5.62 7.44 -33.89
N ILE A 380 -6.93 7.19 -34.04
CA ILE A 380 -7.45 5.90 -34.52
C ILE A 380 -7.64 5.99 -36.03
N ALA A 381 -6.81 5.27 -36.78
CA ALA A 381 -6.85 5.25 -38.23
C ALA A 381 -8.10 4.53 -38.76
N LYS A 382 -8.62 5.02 -39.90
CA LYS A 382 -9.70 4.36 -40.66
C LYS A 382 -9.29 2.95 -41.10
N SER A 383 -10.28 2.07 -41.24
CA SER A 383 -10.11 0.73 -41.82
C SER A 383 -9.61 0.83 -43.27
N PRO A 384 -8.75 -0.11 -43.71
CA PRO A 384 -8.28 -0.15 -45.10
C PRO A 384 -9.42 -0.34 -46.08
N ALA A 385 -9.20 0.09 -47.33
CA ALA A 385 -10.19 -0.04 -48.42
C ALA A 385 -10.62 -1.51 -48.63
N PRO A 386 -11.90 -1.78 -48.98
CA PRO A 386 -12.33 -3.11 -49.36
C PRO A 386 -11.57 -3.61 -50.60
N VAL A 387 -11.23 -4.89 -50.63
CA VAL A 387 -10.73 -5.57 -51.83
C VAL A 387 -11.87 -6.38 -52.44
N ILE A 388 -12.37 -5.94 -53.59
CA ILE A 388 -13.38 -6.68 -54.36
C ILE A 388 -12.71 -7.87 -55.05
N THR A 389 -13.32 -9.05 -54.96
CA THR A 389 -12.94 -10.26 -55.68
C THR A 389 -14.15 -10.77 -56.46
N ALA A 390 -14.00 -11.02 -57.76
CA ALA A 390 -15.03 -11.61 -58.62
C ALA A 390 -14.38 -12.33 -59.82
N ASP A 391 -15.12 -13.21 -60.46
CA ASP A 391 -14.79 -13.74 -61.79
C ASP A 391 -14.86 -12.62 -62.84
N LYS A 392 -13.97 -12.66 -63.82
CA LYS A 392 -13.73 -11.55 -64.75
C LYS A 392 -14.68 -11.51 -65.96
N GLU A 393 -15.23 -12.66 -66.35
CA GLU A 393 -16.01 -12.83 -67.57
C GLU A 393 -17.11 -13.86 -67.33
N ILE A 394 -18.33 -13.59 -67.76
CA ILE A 394 -19.50 -14.49 -67.66
C ILE A 394 -20.37 -14.40 -68.92
N THR A 395 -21.07 -15.47 -69.26
CA THR A 395 -21.83 -15.58 -70.52
C THR A 395 -23.30 -15.92 -70.25
N TYR A 396 -24.21 -15.20 -70.91
CA TYR A 396 -25.66 -15.46 -70.87
C TYR A 396 -26.26 -15.52 -72.28
N ALA A 397 -27.41 -16.17 -72.41
CA ALA A 397 -28.18 -16.15 -73.64
C ALA A 397 -28.88 -14.80 -73.85
N LYS A 398 -29.04 -14.40 -75.12
CA LYS A 398 -29.84 -13.26 -75.55
C LYS A 398 -31.28 -13.36 -75.02
N ASN A 399 -31.79 -12.27 -74.46
CA ASN A 399 -33.06 -12.16 -73.72
C ASN A 399 -33.19 -13.01 -72.44
N ALA A 400 -32.09 -13.43 -71.81
CA ALA A 400 -32.15 -14.00 -70.46
C ALA A 400 -32.63 -12.94 -69.44
N GLU A 401 -33.39 -13.39 -68.43
CA GLU A 401 -33.75 -12.58 -67.26
C GLU A 401 -32.83 -12.96 -66.10
N VAL A 402 -31.99 -12.03 -65.64
CA VAL A 402 -31.02 -12.24 -64.55
C VAL A 402 -31.02 -11.01 -63.64
N SER A 403 -31.22 -11.20 -62.34
CA SER A 403 -31.12 -10.11 -61.36
C SER A 403 -29.68 -9.78 -60.99
N ILE A 404 -29.47 -8.59 -60.40
CA ILE A 404 -28.17 -8.20 -59.83
C ILE A 404 -27.67 -9.22 -58.78
N THR A 405 -28.56 -9.81 -57.98
CA THR A 405 -28.20 -10.78 -56.95
C THR A 405 -27.72 -12.10 -57.56
N GLU A 406 -28.38 -12.58 -58.61
CA GLU A 406 -27.98 -13.78 -59.34
C GLU A 406 -26.67 -13.57 -60.11
N PHE A 407 -26.49 -12.39 -60.72
CA PHE A 407 -25.23 -12.01 -61.36
C PHE A 407 -24.07 -11.99 -60.38
N LEU A 408 -24.18 -11.25 -59.26
CA LEU A 408 -23.12 -11.15 -58.24
C LEU A 408 -22.78 -12.53 -57.65
N ALA A 409 -23.77 -13.39 -57.44
CA ALA A 409 -23.55 -14.77 -57.00
C ALA A 409 -22.84 -15.62 -58.05
N ALA A 410 -23.23 -15.53 -59.32
CA ALA A 410 -22.68 -16.34 -60.42
C ALA A 410 -21.22 -15.99 -60.76
N ILE A 411 -20.78 -14.75 -60.49
CA ILE A 411 -19.38 -14.30 -60.61
C ILE A 411 -18.61 -14.39 -59.28
N HIS A 412 -19.19 -15.03 -58.25
CA HIS A 412 -18.60 -15.17 -56.91
C HIS A 412 -18.14 -13.84 -56.26
N ALA A 413 -18.86 -12.75 -56.53
CA ALA A 413 -18.50 -11.41 -56.06
C ALA A 413 -18.52 -11.30 -54.54
N LYS A 414 -17.40 -10.84 -53.97
CA LYS A 414 -17.21 -10.65 -52.52
C LYS A 414 -16.19 -9.56 -52.22
N THR A 415 -16.24 -9.03 -51.00
CA THR A 415 -15.27 -8.08 -50.43
C THR A 415 -14.42 -8.76 -49.36
N SER A 416 -13.25 -8.17 -49.05
CA SER A 416 -12.33 -8.67 -48.02
C SER A 416 -12.82 -8.47 -46.58
N ASP A 417 -13.74 -7.55 -46.37
CA ASP A 417 -14.23 -7.03 -45.08
C ASP A 417 -15.75 -7.23 -44.90
N GLY A 418 -16.46 -7.70 -45.92
CA GLY A 418 -17.93 -7.82 -45.93
C GLY A 418 -18.66 -6.54 -46.35
N SER A 419 -17.95 -5.48 -46.76
CA SER A 419 -18.56 -4.26 -47.30
C SER A 419 -19.47 -4.55 -48.50
N PRO A 420 -20.61 -3.84 -48.65
CA PRO A 420 -21.57 -4.10 -49.72
C PRO A 420 -20.97 -3.80 -51.10
N ILE A 421 -21.39 -4.57 -52.11
CA ILE A 421 -21.00 -4.35 -53.51
C ILE A 421 -22.13 -3.64 -54.25
N GLU A 422 -21.82 -2.48 -54.80
CA GLU A 422 -22.65 -1.76 -55.76
C GLU A 422 -22.22 -2.10 -57.19
N SER A 423 -23.15 -2.06 -58.15
CA SER A 423 -22.85 -2.32 -59.55
C SER A 423 -23.81 -1.63 -60.51
N ASP A 424 -23.31 -1.29 -61.69
CA ASP A 424 -24.07 -0.72 -62.81
C ASP A 424 -24.76 -1.77 -63.71
N PHE A 425 -24.63 -3.07 -63.40
CA PHE A 425 -25.13 -4.23 -64.17
C PHE A 425 -26.49 -4.01 -64.87
N ALA A 426 -27.50 -3.58 -64.10
CA ALA A 426 -28.88 -3.37 -64.58
C ALA A 426 -29.04 -2.23 -65.61
N THR A 427 -28.01 -1.39 -65.78
CA THR A 427 -27.91 -0.31 -66.76
C THR A 427 -26.82 -0.55 -67.82
N ALA A 428 -25.84 -1.39 -67.53
CA ALA A 428 -24.71 -1.68 -68.41
C ALA A 428 -25.01 -2.79 -69.44
N VAL A 429 -25.80 -3.81 -69.08
CA VAL A 429 -26.07 -4.98 -69.93
C VAL A 429 -27.36 -4.80 -70.76
N ILE A 430 -27.29 -4.96 -72.08
CA ILE A 430 -28.44 -4.81 -72.99
C ILE A 430 -28.87 -6.18 -73.53
N TRP A 431 -29.72 -6.88 -72.79
CA TRP A 431 -30.16 -8.26 -73.03
C TRP A 431 -30.71 -8.56 -74.44
N SER A 432 -31.28 -7.58 -75.14
CA SER A 432 -31.84 -7.74 -76.48
C SER A 432 -30.80 -7.89 -77.59
N THR A 433 -29.52 -7.64 -77.29
CA THR A 433 -28.45 -7.46 -78.27
C THR A 433 -27.29 -8.38 -77.91
N ALA A 434 -26.78 -9.13 -78.89
CA ALA A 434 -25.60 -9.97 -78.69
C ALA A 434 -24.32 -9.12 -78.73
N GLY A 435 -23.38 -9.37 -77.83
CA GLY A 435 -22.15 -8.59 -77.68
C GLY A 435 -21.56 -8.63 -76.26
N ASP A 436 -20.46 -7.91 -76.09
CA ASP A 436 -19.72 -7.81 -74.82
C ASP A 436 -20.09 -6.52 -74.08
N TYR A 437 -20.46 -6.64 -72.81
CA TYR A 437 -20.82 -5.52 -71.93
C TYR A 437 -19.87 -5.47 -70.73
N THR A 438 -19.23 -4.34 -70.47
CA THR A 438 -18.43 -4.14 -69.24
C THR A 438 -19.34 -3.69 -68.11
N VAL A 439 -19.24 -4.36 -66.96
CA VAL A 439 -19.97 -4.09 -65.74
C VAL A 439 -18.99 -3.71 -64.65
N THR A 440 -19.22 -2.58 -63.99
CA THR A 440 -18.38 -2.10 -62.88
C THR A 440 -18.91 -2.64 -61.56
N LEU A 441 -18.01 -3.15 -60.72
CA LEU A 441 -18.25 -3.41 -59.29
C LEU A 441 -17.55 -2.33 -58.47
N LYS A 442 -18.25 -1.77 -57.49
CA LYS A 442 -17.74 -0.81 -56.50
C LYS A 442 -18.09 -1.25 -55.09
N SER A 443 -17.36 -0.75 -54.11
CA SER A 443 -17.65 -0.98 -52.70
C SER A 443 -17.01 0.13 -51.86
N THR A 444 -17.59 0.45 -50.72
CA THR A 444 -17.09 1.44 -49.77
C THR A 444 -17.32 0.89 -48.36
N ASN A 445 -16.30 0.96 -47.50
CA ASN A 445 -16.43 0.47 -46.12
C ASN A 445 -17.16 1.46 -45.20
N GLU A 446 -17.49 1.02 -43.98
CA GLU A 446 -18.17 1.82 -42.96
C GLU A 446 -17.43 3.12 -42.58
N ASP A 447 -16.10 3.18 -42.74
CA ASP A 447 -15.30 4.38 -42.51
C ASP A 447 -15.29 5.32 -43.73
N GLY A 448 -16.02 5.01 -44.81
CA GLY A 448 -16.11 5.81 -46.02
C GLY A 448 -14.86 5.73 -46.91
N VAL A 449 -14.15 4.59 -46.90
CA VAL A 449 -13.00 4.34 -47.78
C VAL A 449 -13.43 3.49 -48.98
N GLU A 450 -13.27 4.03 -50.18
CA GLU A 450 -13.66 3.37 -51.44
C GLU A 450 -12.67 2.25 -51.83
N ALA A 451 -13.22 1.15 -52.32
CA ALA A 451 -12.48 0.06 -52.95
C ALA A 451 -11.93 0.49 -54.33
N ILE A 452 -10.86 -0.17 -54.78
CA ILE A 452 -10.48 -0.12 -56.20
C ILE A 452 -11.59 -0.84 -57.00
N PRO A 453 -12.24 -0.19 -57.97
CA PRO A 453 -13.31 -0.83 -58.74
C PRO A 453 -12.82 -2.04 -59.55
N VAL A 454 -13.70 -3.02 -59.75
CA VAL A 454 -13.42 -4.23 -60.52
C VAL A 454 -14.37 -4.29 -61.72
N GLU A 455 -13.81 -4.42 -62.92
CA GLU A 455 -14.58 -4.59 -64.15
C GLU A 455 -14.78 -6.09 -64.47
N VAL A 456 -16.00 -6.42 -64.90
CA VAL A 456 -16.44 -7.77 -65.27
C VAL A 456 -17.10 -7.70 -66.65
N LYS A 457 -16.74 -8.60 -67.58
CA LYS A 457 -17.41 -8.68 -68.87
C LYS A 457 -18.61 -9.62 -68.82
N VAL A 458 -19.69 -9.21 -69.46
CA VAL A 458 -20.89 -10.00 -69.67
C VAL A 458 -21.07 -10.21 -71.17
N HIS A 459 -20.91 -11.45 -71.62
CA HIS A 459 -21.06 -11.86 -73.01
C HIS A 459 -22.51 -12.30 -73.25
N ILE A 460 -23.24 -11.58 -74.09
CA ILE A 460 -24.59 -11.96 -74.52
C ILE A 460 -24.48 -12.67 -75.87
N VAL A 461 -24.87 -13.95 -75.92
CA VAL A 461 -24.73 -14.81 -77.11
C VAL A 461 -26.07 -15.30 -77.67
N GLU A 462 -26.11 -15.60 -78.96
CA GLU A 462 -27.29 -16.17 -79.61
C GLU A 462 -27.39 -17.68 -79.38
N PRO A 463 -28.60 -18.25 -79.19
CA PRO A 463 -28.79 -19.68 -79.02
C PRO A 463 -28.53 -20.46 -80.32
N LEU A 464 -28.00 -21.69 -80.19
CA LEU A 464 -27.75 -22.60 -81.30
C LEU A 464 -29.06 -23.18 -81.87
N ALA A 465 -29.12 -23.37 -83.19
CA ALA A 465 -30.26 -23.95 -83.89
C ALA A 465 -30.18 -25.49 -84.00
N PRO A 466 -31.32 -26.21 -84.05
CA PRO A 466 -31.37 -27.68 -84.16
C PRO A 466 -31.00 -28.21 -85.56
N THR A 467 -30.70 -29.51 -85.64
CA THR A 467 -30.17 -30.16 -86.85
C THR A 467 -31.23 -31.06 -87.51
N VAL A 468 -31.54 -30.78 -88.79
CA VAL A 468 -32.52 -31.52 -89.62
C VAL A 468 -31.80 -32.44 -90.62
N SER A 469 -32.40 -33.56 -91.00
CA SER A 469 -31.88 -34.49 -92.03
C SER A 469 -33.02 -35.20 -92.79
N ASN A 470 -32.71 -35.84 -93.91
CA ASN A 470 -33.71 -36.40 -94.83
C ASN A 470 -33.73 -37.94 -94.88
N VAL A 471 -34.91 -38.53 -94.84
CA VAL A 471 -35.15 -39.95 -95.18
C VAL A 471 -35.80 -40.05 -96.56
N THR A 472 -35.29 -40.94 -97.40
CA THR A 472 -35.86 -41.25 -98.72
C THR A 472 -36.37 -42.68 -98.77
N PHE A 473 -37.60 -42.88 -99.24
CA PHE A 473 -38.21 -44.18 -99.49
C PHE A 473 -38.16 -44.51 -100.99
N ASP A 474 -37.57 -45.65 -101.34
CA ASP A 474 -37.38 -46.12 -102.73
C ASP A 474 -38.22 -47.37 -103.01
N VAL A 475 -39.07 -47.32 -104.04
CA VAL A 475 -39.87 -48.44 -104.53
C VAL A 475 -39.60 -48.65 -106.02
N ASP A 476 -38.80 -49.66 -106.36
CA ASP A 476 -38.40 -49.94 -107.75
C ASP A 476 -37.87 -48.70 -108.51
N ASP A 477 -36.94 -47.95 -107.89
CA ASP A 477 -36.36 -46.68 -108.39
C ASP A 477 -37.34 -45.48 -108.43
N VAL A 478 -38.55 -45.60 -107.86
CA VAL A 478 -39.43 -44.45 -107.57
C VAL A 478 -39.18 -43.99 -106.14
N GLN A 479 -38.68 -42.76 -105.97
CA GLN A 479 -38.29 -42.22 -104.67
C GLN A 479 -39.23 -41.11 -104.15
N THR A 480 -39.48 -41.11 -102.84
CA THR A 480 -40.13 -40.02 -102.08
C THR A 480 -39.29 -39.66 -100.86
N THR A 481 -39.27 -38.40 -100.43
CA THR A 481 -38.35 -37.92 -99.37
C THR A 481 -39.09 -37.06 -98.34
N GLU A 482 -38.74 -37.24 -97.06
CA GLU A 482 -39.21 -36.47 -95.91
C GLU A 482 -38.01 -35.90 -95.12
N SER A 483 -38.22 -34.77 -94.42
CA SER A 483 -37.19 -34.10 -93.61
C SER A 483 -37.61 -34.03 -92.14
N LEU A 484 -36.77 -34.52 -91.23
CA LEU A 484 -37.04 -34.68 -89.80
C LEU A 484 -35.86 -34.21 -88.95
N GLU A 485 -36.10 -33.79 -87.70
CA GLU A 485 -35.03 -33.45 -86.77
C GLU A 485 -34.28 -34.71 -86.28
N ALA A 486 -32.97 -34.57 -86.09
CA ALA A 486 -32.11 -35.68 -85.70
C ALA A 486 -32.47 -36.20 -84.30
N GLY A 487 -32.96 -37.43 -84.22
CA GLY A 487 -33.45 -38.07 -83.00
C GLY A 487 -34.96 -38.28 -82.94
N GLU A 488 -35.75 -37.76 -83.88
CA GLU A 488 -37.18 -38.09 -83.99
C GLU A 488 -37.43 -39.49 -84.59
N LEU A 489 -38.65 -40.03 -84.41
CA LEU A 489 -39.04 -41.28 -85.08
C LEU A 489 -39.59 -41.00 -86.49
N ILE A 490 -39.30 -41.91 -87.41
CA ILE A 490 -39.78 -41.85 -88.79
C ILE A 490 -41.14 -42.54 -88.86
N SER A 491 -42.12 -41.96 -89.57
CA SER A 491 -43.42 -42.61 -89.79
C SER A 491 -43.32 -43.70 -90.87
N GLU A 492 -43.89 -44.89 -90.63
CA GLU A 492 -43.93 -45.94 -91.66
C GLU A 492 -44.84 -45.52 -92.82
N PRO A 493 -44.34 -45.42 -94.07
CA PRO A 493 -45.16 -45.09 -95.22
C PRO A 493 -46.00 -46.29 -95.67
N LEU A 494 -47.14 -46.02 -96.32
CA LEU A 494 -48.07 -47.04 -96.81
C LEU A 494 -47.37 -48.12 -97.64
N SER A 495 -47.52 -49.38 -97.22
CA SER A 495 -46.92 -50.55 -97.87
C SER A 495 -47.18 -50.59 -99.38
N PRO A 496 -46.14 -50.55 -100.23
CA PRO A 496 -46.31 -50.57 -101.67
C PRO A 496 -46.78 -51.94 -102.17
N THR A 497 -47.45 -51.95 -103.33
CA THR A 497 -47.99 -53.16 -103.96
C THR A 497 -47.40 -53.39 -105.35
N LYS A 498 -47.06 -54.63 -105.67
CA LYS A 498 -46.39 -55.02 -106.92
C LYS A 498 -47.04 -56.29 -107.48
N GLU A 499 -47.48 -56.27 -108.73
CA GLU A 499 -48.30 -57.37 -109.28
C GLU A 499 -47.51 -58.69 -109.34
N GLY A 500 -48.03 -59.73 -108.68
CA GLY A 500 -47.37 -61.04 -108.55
C GLY A 500 -46.24 -61.10 -107.52
N TYR A 501 -46.13 -60.10 -106.64
CA TYR A 501 -45.17 -60.08 -105.54
C TYR A 501 -45.77 -59.56 -104.23
N THR A 502 -45.53 -60.26 -103.13
CA THR A 502 -45.86 -59.86 -101.77
C THR A 502 -44.78 -58.95 -101.16
N PHE A 503 -45.15 -57.76 -100.64
CA PHE A 503 -44.24 -56.86 -99.94
C PHE A 503 -43.79 -57.43 -98.59
N ILE A 504 -42.49 -57.32 -98.25
CA ILE A 504 -41.91 -57.87 -97.00
C ILE A 504 -41.36 -56.82 -96.02
N GLY A 505 -41.11 -55.59 -96.47
CA GLY A 505 -40.69 -54.49 -95.61
C GLY A 505 -39.77 -53.46 -96.29
N TRP A 506 -39.43 -52.44 -95.51
CA TRP A 506 -38.44 -51.42 -95.82
C TRP A 506 -37.06 -51.81 -95.27
N TYR A 507 -36.01 -51.65 -96.07
CA TYR A 507 -34.66 -52.11 -95.75
C TYR A 507 -33.59 -51.04 -96.03
N ASP A 508 -32.49 -51.04 -95.29
CA ASP A 508 -31.35 -50.10 -95.48
C ASP A 508 -30.55 -50.31 -96.79
N SER A 509 -30.93 -51.30 -97.60
CA SER A 509 -30.28 -51.65 -98.86
C SER A 509 -31.29 -52.14 -99.89
N LYS A 510 -30.97 -51.98 -101.18
CA LYS A 510 -31.88 -52.30 -102.30
C LYS A 510 -32.13 -53.81 -102.49
N THR A 511 -31.26 -54.66 -101.97
CA THR A 511 -31.45 -56.12 -101.92
C THR A 511 -30.79 -56.70 -100.67
N GLY A 512 -31.56 -57.34 -99.79
CA GLY A 512 -31.08 -57.73 -98.45
C GLY A 512 -30.94 -56.51 -97.52
N GLY A 513 -29.93 -56.50 -96.66
CA GLY A 513 -29.77 -55.45 -95.64
C GLY A 513 -30.60 -55.70 -94.38
N ASN A 514 -30.63 -54.71 -93.49
CA ASN A 514 -31.42 -54.74 -92.26
C ASN A 514 -32.82 -54.18 -92.53
N LYS A 515 -33.86 -54.80 -91.94
CA LYS A 515 -35.22 -54.25 -91.97
C LYS A 515 -35.30 -53.09 -90.98
N TRP A 516 -35.80 -51.95 -91.43
CA TRP A 516 -36.01 -50.76 -90.58
C TRP A 516 -37.24 -50.96 -89.69
N ASP A 517 -37.12 -50.64 -88.40
CA ASP A 517 -38.22 -50.69 -87.43
C ASP A 517 -38.65 -49.27 -87.06
N PHE A 518 -39.73 -48.80 -87.67
CA PHE A 518 -40.31 -47.46 -87.44
C PHE A 518 -40.81 -47.23 -85.99
N THR A 519 -40.82 -48.25 -85.13
CA THR A 519 -41.17 -48.11 -83.71
C THR A 519 -39.96 -47.84 -82.81
N THR A 520 -38.73 -48.15 -83.26
CA THR A 520 -37.48 -47.96 -82.49
C THR A 520 -36.45 -47.09 -83.18
N ASP A 521 -36.38 -47.13 -84.51
CA ASP A 521 -35.27 -46.58 -85.27
C ASP A 521 -35.51 -45.08 -85.55
N LYS A 522 -34.66 -44.26 -84.92
CA LYS A 522 -34.72 -42.80 -84.96
C LYS A 522 -33.95 -42.23 -86.16
N MET A 523 -34.43 -41.10 -86.66
CA MET A 523 -33.78 -40.33 -87.72
C MET A 523 -32.36 -39.91 -87.30
N PRO A 524 -31.30 -40.36 -88.00
CA PRO A 524 -29.94 -39.94 -87.68
C PRO A 524 -29.66 -38.50 -88.14
N ALA A 525 -28.56 -37.90 -87.65
CA ALA A 525 -28.09 -36.57 -88.06
C ALA A 525 -27.42 -36.55 -89.46
N TYR A 526 -27.87 -37.41 -90.36
CA TYR A 526 -27.46 -37.48 -91.77
C TYR A 526 -28.56 -38.16 -92.60
N ASN A 527 -28.51 -38.01 -93.92
CA ASN A 527 -29.56 -38.53 -94.80
C ASN A 527 -29.48 -40.05 -94.98
N ILE A 528 -30.64 -40.73 -95.04
CA ILE A 528 -30.76 -42.19 -95.25
C ILE A 528 -31.70 -42.53 -96.41
N ILE A 529 -31.57 -43.74 -96.97
CA ILE A 529 -32.48 -44.30 -97.97
C ILE A 529 -32.98 -45.66 -97.50
N LEU A 530 -34.28 -45.88 -97.57
CA LEU A 530 -34.97 -47.12 -97.21
C LEU A 530 -35.67 -47.70 -98.45
N TYR A 531 -35.37 -48.95 -98.79
CA TYR A 531 -35.81 -49.61 -100.02
C TYR A 531 -36.92 -50.62 -99.73
N ALA A 532 -37.99 -50.59 -100.52
CA ALA A 532 -39.07 -51.56 -100.46
C ALA A 532 -38.65 -52.89 -101.12
N GLN A 533 -38.73 -54.00 -100.37
CA GLN A 533 -38.44 -55.33 -100.90
C GLN A 533 -39.68 -56.22 -100.95
N PHE A 534 -39.68 -57.16 -101.90
CA PHE A 534 -40.82 -58.01 -102.22
C PHE A 534 -40.39 -59.46 -102.53
N SER A 535 -41.24 -60.43 -102.22
CA SER A 535 -41.09 -61.86 -102.57
C SER A 535 -42.08 -62.26 -103.67
N LYS A 536 -41.72 -63.21 -104.53
CA LYS A 536 -42.51 -63.55 -105.73
C LYS A 536 -43.54 -64.65 -105.47
N ASP A 537 -44.78 -64.42 -105.88
CA ASP A 537 -45.88 -65.37 -105.70
C ASP A 537 -45.82 -66.51 -106.74
N THR A 538 -46.15 -67.74 -106.35
CA THR A 538 -45.97 -68.93 -107.21
C THR A 538 -47.08 -69.98 -107.09
N ASN A 539 -48.20 -69.80 -107.81
CA ASN A 539 -48.88 -70.84 -108.60
C ASN A 539 -50.05 -70.28 -109.45
N LYS A 540 -50.63 -71.09 -110.34
CA LYS A 540 -51.43 -70.67 -111.51
C LYS A 540 -52.76 -71.47 -111.63
N ALA A 541 -53.90 -70.80 -111.90
CA ALA A 541 -54.92 -71.22 -112.91
C ALA A 541 -56.19 -70.33 -112.98
N GLU A 542 -56.38 -69.70 -114.15
CA GLU A 542 -57.59 -69.59 -114.99
C GLU A 542 -59.05 -69.58 -114.43
N ALA A 543 -59.85 -68.71 -115.09
CA ALA A 543 -61.31 -68.74 -115.34
C ALA A 543 -62.26 -67.88 -114.45
N ALA A 544 -63.36 -67.29 -114.97
CA ALA A 544 -63.69 -66.86 -116.34
C ALA A 544 -64.97 -65.97 -116.35
N GLY A 545 -64.91 -64.74 -116.88
CA GLY A 545 -66.07 -63.84 -117.07
C GLY A 545 -66.66 -63.25 -115.77
N GLY A 546 -67.54 -62.23 -115.84
CA GLY A 546 -67.93 -61.46 -117.02
C GLY A 546 -68.98 -60.35 -116.75
N ASP A 547 -68.80 -59.22 -117.44
CA ASP A 547 -69.76 -58.14 -117.73
C ASP A 547 -70.18 -57.12 -116.63
N LYS A 548 -70.80 -56.04 -117.14
CA LYS A 548 -71.26 -54.74 -116.58
C LYS A 548 -72.70 -54.80 -116.02
N PRO A 549 -73.36 -53.69 -115.60
CA PRO A 549 -72.89 -52.32 -115.26
C PRO A 549 -73.51 -51.74 -113.95
N SER A 550 -73.30 -50.43 -113.74
CA SER A 550 -74.24 -49.46 -113.12
C SER A 550 -73.96 -48.96 -111.69
N THR A 551 -73.85 -47.63 -111.57
CA THR A 551 -73.86 -46.81 -110.35
C THR A 551 -75.26 -46.76 -109.71
N PRO A 552 -75.41 -46.42 -108.40
CA PRO A 552 -75.60 -45.00 -108.04
C PRO A 552 -75.14 -44.54 -106.63
N SER A 553 -75.07 -43.21 -106.47
CA SER A 553 -75.40 -42.37 -105.29
C SER A 553 -74.88 -42.67 -103.87
N SER A 554 -74.04 -41.74 -103.39
CA SER A 554 -74.07 -41.02 -102.09
C SER A 554 -74.99 -41.48 -100.93
N ILE A 555 -74.41 -41.54 -99.71
CA ILE A 555 -74.90 -40.99 -98.42
C ILE A 555 -73.80 -41.21 -97.35
N LYS A 556 -73.33 -40.17 -96.64
CA LYS A 556 -73.61 -39.83 -95.22
C LYS A 556 -73.44 -41.04 -94.26
N VAL A 557 -72.71 -40.93 -93.14
CA VAL A 557 -73.18 -40.39 -91.85
C VAL A 557 -71.99 -40.24 -90.86
N SER A 558 -71.96 -39.17 -90.06
CA SER A 558 -71.11 -39.04 -88.85
C SER A 558 -71.82 -39.62 -87.62
N PRO A 559 -71.12 -40.02 -86.54
CA PRO A 559 -71.33 -39.24 -85.31
C PRO A 559 -70.17 -39.18 -84.26
N THR A 560 -70.10 -38.01 -83.60
CA THR A 560 -69.84 -37.71 -82.16
C THR A 560 -69.00 -38.61 -81.23
N GLY A 561 -68.16 -37.93 -80.43
CA GLY A 561 -67.62 -38.29 -79.11
C GLY A 561 -66.53 -37.27 -78.74
N GLN A 562 -66.53 -36.44 -77.67
CA GLN A 562 -67.11 -36.51 -76.32
C GLN A 562 -66.71 -37.77 -75.53
N SER A 563 -66.31 -37.71 -74.26
CA SER A 563 -65.91 -36.59 -73.36
C SER A 563 -65.22 -37.17 -72.09
N GLU A 564 -64.80 -36.47 -71.02
CA GLU A 564 -65.04 -35.08 -70.55
C GLU A 564 -63.93 -34.56 -69.58
N SER A 565 -64.23 -33.42 -68.94
CA SER A 565 -63.60 -32.68 -67.83
C SER A 565 -62.92 -33.46 -66.68
N GLY A 566 -61.95 -32.81 -66.01
CA GLY A 566 -61.34 -33.24 -64.75
C GLY A 566 -60.70 -32.09 -63.94
N ASN A 567 -61.51 -31.37 -63.16
CA ASN A 567 -61.06 -30.33 -62.21
C ASN A 567 -60.64 -30.95 -60.85
N LEU A 568 -60.24 -30.11 -59.87
CA LEU A 568 -59.79 -30.39 -58.48
C LEU A 568 -58.27 -30.48 -58.30
N GLU A 569 -57.69 -30.18 -57.14
CA GLU A 569 -57.91 -29.07 -56.19
C GLU A 569 -56.73 -29.07 -55.18
N ASN A 570 -56.30 -27.88 -54.76
CA ASN A 570 -56.10 -27.52 -53.35
C ASN A 570 -55.32 -28.46 -52.37
N ARG A 571 -54.24 -27.90 -51.80
CA ARG A 571 -53.81 -28.01 -50.37
C ARG A 571 -53.00 -29.22 -49.84
N SER A 572 -51.89 -28.82 -49.19
CA SER A 572 -51.42 -29.27 -47.85
C SER A 572 -50.82 -30.68 -47.67
N ASN A 573 -49.87 -30.94 -46.76
CA ASN A 573 -48.88 -30.16 -45.95
C ASN A 573 -48.03 -31.20 -45.15
N ILE A 574 -47.16 -30.79 -44.20
CA ILE A 574 -46.70 -31.58 -43.02
C ILE A 574 -45.62 -32.67 -43.36
N LYS A 575 -44.52 -32.92 -42.61
CA LYS A 575 -44.10 -32.53 -41.23
C LYS A 575 -42.56 -32.45 -41.06
N LEU A 576 -42.09 -31.39 -40.37
CA LEU A 576 -41.10 -31.26 -39.24
C LEU A 576 -39.84 -32.17 -39.12
N PRO A 577 -38.82 -31.81 -38.29
CA PRO A 577 -38.59 -30.57 -37.48
C PRO A 577 -37.37 -29.79 -38.07
N ALA A 578 -36.47 -29.02 -37.43
CA ALA A 578 -36.18 -28.47 -36.06
C ALA A 578 -35.13 -27.33 -36.24
N THR A 579 -34.53 -26.63 -35.25
CA THR A 579 -34.94 -25.82 -34.06
C THR A 579 -33.62 -25.20 -33.54
N GLY A 580 -33.51 -23.96 -33.04
CA GLY A 580 -34.48 -22.88 -32.74
C GLY A 580 -33.71 -21.63 -32.27
N ASP A 581 -34.40 -20.50 -32.05
CA ASP A 581 -33.80 -19.15 -32.05
C ASP A 581 -33.51 -18.54 -30.65
N ASP A 582 -32.73 -17.45 -30.63
CA ASP A 582 -32.32 -16.70 -29.42
C ASP A 582 -33.43 -15.91 -28.71
N ASN A 583 -33.22 -15.51 -27.42
CA ASN A 583 -33.14 -14.08 -27.03
C ASN A 583 -32.97 -13.76 -25.51
N ALA A 584 -31.94 -12.96 -25.23
CA ALA A 584 -31.97 -11.66 -24.52
C ALA A 584 -32.74 -11.41 -23.18
N THR A 585 -31.95 -11.16 -22.12
CA THR A 585 -31.92 -9.92 -21.28
C THR A 585 -32.76 -9.69 -19.99
N VAL A 586 -32.18 -8.78 -19.17
CA VAL A 586 -32.71 -7.86 -18.13
C VAL A 586 -32.74 -8.29 -16.64
N LEU A 587 -32.18 -7.37 -15.82
CA LEU A 587 -32.49 -7.01 -14.42
C LEU A 587 -31.65 -7.61 -13.26
N LEU A 588 -30.78 -6.76 -12.69
CA LEU A 588 -30.30 -6.87 -11.31
C LEU A 588 -30.03 -5.47 -10.75
N VAL A 589 -30.69 -5.11 -9.64
CA VAL A 589 -30.63 -3.77 -9.03
C VAL A 589 -30.57 -3.86 -7.51
N GLY A 590 -29.56 -3.21 -6.91
CA GLY A 590 -29.74 -2.48 -5.66
C GLY A 590 -29.37 -3.15 -4.33
N PHE A 591 -28.31 -2.60 -3.71
CA PHE A 591 -28.15 -2.33 -2.27
C PHE A 591 -28.19 -3.45 -1.20
N GLY A 592 -27.14 -3.46 -0.36
CA GLY A 592 -27.38 -3.40 1.10
C GLY A 592 -26.30 -4.01 2.00
N LEU A 593 -25.68 -3.16 2.85
CA LEU A 593 -25.00 -3.48 4.13
C LEU A 593 -23.78 -4.44 4.05
N LEU A 594 -22.51 -4.03 4.22
CA LEU A 594 -21.89 -3.13 5.22
C LEU A 594 -21.89 -3.73 6.64
N MET A 595 -20.76 -4.32 7.05
CA MET A 595 -20.42 -4.64 8.44
C MET A 595 -18.99 -4.21 8.76
N LEU A 596 -18.82 -3.45 9.84
CA LEU A 596 -17.54 -2.88 10.29
C LEU A 596 -16.95 -3.75 11.41
N GLY A 597 -15.70 -4.19 11.26
CA GLY A 597 -15.05 -5.18 12.14
C GLY A 597 -13.84 -4.66 12.92
N LEU A 598 -14.00 -3.59 13.70
CA LEU A 598 -12.93 -3.03 14.53
C LEU A 598 -12.98 -3.64 15.95
N PHE A 599 -11.84 -4.07 16.53
CA PHE A 599 -11.44 -3.69 17.91
C PHE A 599 -10.05 -4.20 18.38
N ILE A 600 -9.26 -3.24 18.86
CA ILE A 600 -8.37 -3.26 20.06
C ILE A 600 -7.16 -4.23 20.16
N ARG A 601 -5.99 -3.60 20.40
CA ARG A 601 -4.77 -4.20 20.99
C ARG A 601 -4.97 -4.46 22.49
N LEU A 602 -4.39 -5.53 23.04
CA LEU A 602 -3.99 -5.55 24.46
C LEU A 602 -2.52 -5.98 24.61
N THR A 603 -1.82 -5.30 25.51
CA THR A 603 -0.40 -5.50 25.80
C THR A 603 -0.23 -6.30 27.09
N GLN A 604 0.77 -7.20 27.13
CA GLN A 604 1.34 -7.66 28.40
C GLN A 604 2.87 -7.72 28.30
N LYS A 605 3.54 -6.91 29.13
CA LYS A 605 4.96 -7.10 29.47
C LYS A 605 5.09 -8.35 30.34
N LYS A 606 6.08 -9.20 30.05
CA LYS A 606 6.72 -10.06 31.06
C LYS A 606 8.17 -9.64 31.24
N ARG A 607 8.48 -9.06 32.40
CA ARG A 607 9.80 -9.18 33.02
C ARG A 607 9.72 -10.35 34.01
N ALA A 608 10.76 -11.16 34.07
CA ALA A 608 10.97 -12.12 35.13
C ALA A 608 12.46 -12.05 35.51
N LYS A 609 12.71 -12.01 36.84
CA LYS A 609 13.98 -12.00 37.57
C LYS A 609 15.26 -11.93 36.73
#